data_AF-A0A7J2J8H0-F1
#
_entry.id   AF-A0A7J2J8H0-F1
#
_cell.length_a   1.000
_cell.length_b   1.000
_cell.length_c   1.000
_cell.angle_alpha   90.00
_cell.angle_beta   90.00
_cell.angle_gamma   90.00
#
_symmetry.space_group_name_H-M   'P 1'
#
loop_
_entity.id
_entity.type
_entity.pdbx_description
1 polymer ?
#
loop_
_entity_poly.entity_id
_entity_poly.type
_entity_poly.pdbx_seq_one_letter_code
_entity_poly.pdbx_strand_id
1 'polypeptide(L)'
;MNLVVTPAGEISGEVEAPPSKLHTQMACALAVLCEGKSTIGSPLRVKDTTVMLKALETFGATVKRTQEKWSIWGTSGDLKPVQNVLDAKNSGTALRLLTSIACLSRTPCVVNGDVQLRSRTMPEFIRALRNLGADVHSTKPDDSPPFIIFGGGIRGGKVELTESEAPYAPAILLPTPYARKETEFKIRAGRGLQVETALEHMKVAGAKITRHKGRILIARRPYRPFDYSVRKEVAGAAPFIVAAGLTDSRLRLRGAKNLSPRDMAFIRAIKLFGVDIRQTRKGINIDGTHGLRATKLDLSWAPELLPLIAVLACRSK
;
A
#
# COMPACT_ATOMS: atom_id res chain seq x y z
N MET A 1 -21.30 -11.00 15.14
CA MET A 1 -21.75 -11.86 14.03
C MET A 1 -21.02 -13.17 14.18
N ASN A 2 -21.74 -14.23 14.56
CA ASN A 2 -21.17 -15.58 14.60
C ASN A 2 -21.27 -16.14 13.18
N LEU A 3 -20.15 -16.16 12.45
CA LEU A 3 -20.07 -16.77 11.13
C LEU A 3 -19.83 -18.27 11.34
N VAL A 4 -20.80 -19.11 10.97
CA VAL A 4 -20.65 -20.56 10.92
C VAL A 4 -20.36 -20.94 9.46
N VAL A 5 -19.21 -21.57 9.22
CA VAL A 5 -18.80 -22.05 7.89
C VAL A 5 -18.90 -23.56 7.89
N THR A 6 -19.78 -24.11 7.06
CA THR A 6 -19.88 -25.56 6.83
C THR A 6 -18.95 -25.99 5.69
N PRO A 7 -18.28 -27.15 5.78
CA PRO A 7 -17.47 -27.67 4.68
C PRO A 7 -18.31 -27.80 3.40
N ALA A 8 -17.76 -27.34 2.28
CA ALA A 8 -18.31 -27.54 0.94
C ALA A 8 -17.30 -28.35 0.12
N GLY A 9 -17.79 -29.30 -0.69
CA GLY A 9 -16.94 -30.12 -1.56
C GLY A 9 -16.33 -29.33 -2.73
N GLU A 10 -17.07 -28.35 -3.23
CA GLU A 10 -16.68 -27.48 -4.34
C GLU A 10 -17.31 -26.08 -4.19
N ILE A 11 -16.74 -25.12 -4.90
CA ILE A 11 -17.28 -23.79 -5.15
C ILE A 11 -17.28 -23.54 -6.66
N SER A 12 -18.32 -22.89 -7.16
CA SER A 12 -18.44 -22.51 -8.57
C SER A 12 -19.03 -21.12 -8.72
N GLY A 13 -18.71 -20.46 -9.83
CA GLY A 13 -19.30 -19.17 -10.21
C GLY A 13 -18.28 -18.11 -10.59
N GLU A 14 -18.72 -16.85 -10.54
CA GLU A 14 -17.93 -15.69 -10.92
C GLU A 14 -17.77 -14.73 -9.75
N VAL A 15 -16.53 -14.29 -9.49
CA VAL A 15 -16.21 -13.24 -8.53
C VAL A 15 -15.55 -12.09 -9.29
N GLU A 16 -15.82 -10.86 -8.86
CA GLU A 16 -15.14 -9.69 -9.41
C GLU A 16 -13.93 -9.33 -8.56
N ALA A 17 -12.78 -9.09 -9.20
CA ALA A 17 -11.60 -8.62 -8.51
C ALA A 17 -11.90 -7.28 -7.81
N PRO A 18 -11.66 -7.17 -6.49
CA PRO A 18 -11.95 -5.95 -5.77
C PRO A 18 -10.97 -4.84 -6.18
N PRO A 19 -11.34 -3.56 -6.00
CA PRO A 19 -10.38 -2.47 -6.09
C PRO A 19 -9.22 -2.67 -5.11
N SER A 20 -8.01 -2.27 -5.49
CA SER A 20 -6.83 -2.44 -4.65
C SER A 20 -6.87 -1.53 -3.42
N LYS A 21 -6.64 -2.14 -2.26
CA LYS A 21 -6.48 -1.42 -0.99
C LYS A 21 -5.27 -0.48 -1.02
N LEU A 22 -4.12 -0.99 -1.49
CA LEU A 22 -2.87 -0.23 -1.54
C LEU A 22 -3.01 1.01 -2.44
N HIS A 23 -3.56 0.84 -3.65
CA HIS A 23 -3.76 1.95 -4.58
C HIS A 23 -4.77 2.96 -4.08
N THR A 24 -5.84 2.50 -3.42
CA THR A 24 -6.78 3.41 -2.76
C THR A 24 -6.06 4.27 -1.70
N GLN A 25 -5.25 3.66 -0.83
CA GLN A 25 -4.55 4.38 0.24
C GLN A 25 -3.47 5.34 -0.30
N MET A 26 -2.71 4.94 -1.32
CA MET A 26 -1.72 5.81 -1.94
C MET A 26 -2.35 6.99 -2.69
N ALA A 27 -3.45 6.76 -3.41
CA ALA A 27 -4.19 7.84 -4.04
C ALA A 27 -4.72 8.83 -2.99
N CYS A 28 -5.23 8.35 -1.86
CA CYS A 28 -5.62 9.21 -0.74
C CYS A 28 -4.44 10.00 -0.18
N ALA A 29 -3.30 9.34 0.07
CA ALA A 29 -2.08 9.96 0.59
C ALA A 29 -1.49 11.03 -0.35
N LEU A 30 -1.56 10.83 -1.67
CA LEU A 30 -1.18 11.86 -2.63
C LEU A 30 -2.18 13.00 -2.71
N ALA A 31 -3.48 12.68 -2.66
CA ALA A 31 -4.54 13.68 -2.76
C ALA A 31 -4.47 14.72 -1.63
N VAL A 32 -4.15 14.31 -0.38
CA VAL A 32 -3.93 15.28 0.70
C VAL A 32 -2.74 16.19 0.45
N LEU A 33 -1.72 15.72 -0.27
CA LEU A 33 -0.56 16.54 -0.59
C LEU A 33 -0.80 17.47 -1.78
N CYS A 34 -1.86 17.29 -2.58
CA CYS A 34 -2.12 18.14 -3.75
C CYS A 34 -2.66 19.54 -3.36
N GLU A 35 -2.43 20.52 -4.22
CA GLU A 35 -3.07 21.83 -4.15
C GLU A 35 -4.40 21.83 -4.92
N GLY A 36 -5.52 21.61 -4.22
CA GLY A 36 -6.86 21.57 -4.82
C GLY A 36 -7.50 20.18 -4.80
N LYS A 37 -8.48 19.94 -5.69
CA LYS A 37 -9.38 18.78 -5.67
C LYS A 37 -8.87 17.61 -6.52
N SER A 38 -8.50 16.51 -5.89
CA SER A 38 -8.31 15.22 -6.57
C SER A 38 -9.53 14.32 -6.45
N THR A 39 -9.80 13.52 -7.48
CA THR A 39 -10.88 12.52 -7.48
C THR A 39 -10.32 11.10 -7.55
N ILE A 40 -10.82 10.23 -6.68
CA ILE A 40 -10.49 8.80 -6.64
C ILE A 40 -11.76 8.02 -6.98
N GLY A 41 -11.80 7.43 -8.17
CA GLY A 41 -12.89 6.58 -8.65
C GLY A 41 -12.71 5.11 -8.28
N SER A 42 -13.81 4.40 -8.09
CA SER A 42 -13.85 2.98 -7.68
C SER A 42 -13.00 2.64 -6.43
N PRO A 43 -12.97 3.47 -5.37
CA PRO A 43 -12.11 3.21 -4.22
C PRO A 43 -12.54 1.96 -3.44
N LEU A 44 -11.59 1.24 -2.84
CA LEU A 44 -11.92 0.14 -1.94
C LEU A 44 -12.45 0.70 -0.61
N ARG A 45 -13.69 0.35 -0.26
CA ARG A 45 -14.37 0.80 0.98
C ARG A 45 -14.22 -0.22 2.09
N VAL A 46 -13.17 -0.10 2.89
CA VAL A 46 -12.89 -0.97 4.04
C VAL A 46 -12.45 -0.14 5.25
N LYS A 47 -12.29 -0.78 6.42
CA LYS A 47 -11.85 -0.10 7.65
C LYS A 47 -10.55 0.68 7.43
N ASP A 48 -9.55 0.04 6.82
CA ASP A 48 -8.23 0.63 6.55
C ASP A 48 -8.27 1.90 5.71
N THR A 49 -9.10 1.95 4.67
CA THR A 49 -9.22 3.12 3.79
C THR A 49 -10.08 4.20 4.42
N THR A 50 -11.07 3.82 5.22
CA THR A 50 -11.86 4.76 6.03
C THR A 50 -11.01 5.47 7.08
N VAL A 51 -10.10 4.74 7.73
CA VAL A 51 -9.11 5.29 8.67
C VAL A 51 -8.21 6.30 8.00
N MET A 52 -7.69 5.97 6.80
CA MET A 52 -6.89 6.90 6.00
C MET A 52 -7.65 8.21 5.78
N LEU A 53 -8.89 8.16 5.28
CA LEU A 53 -9.66 9.38 5.01
C LEU A 53 -9.90 10.24 6.25
N LYS A 54 -10.18 9.63 7.41
CA LYS A 54 -10.33 10.36 8.68
C LYS A 54 -9.04 11.07 9.09
N ALA A 55 -7.90 10.41 8.89
CA ALA A 55 -6.60 11.01 9.15
C ALA A 55 -6.29 12.18 8.19
N LEU A 56 -6.75 12.10 6.93
CA LEU A 56 -6.63 13.23 6.00
C LEU A 56 -7.45 14.45 6.45
N GLU A 57 -8.68 14.22 6.93
CA GLU A 57 -9.52 15.26 7.52
C GLU A 57 -8.81 15.90 8.73
N THR A 58 -8.16 15.08 9.57
CA THR A 58 -7.31 15.59 10.66
C THR A 58 -6.20 16.49 10.15
N PHE A 59 -5.53 16.16 9.06
CA PHE A 59 -4.48 16.99 8.46
C PHE A 59 -4.97 18.31 7.85
N GLY A 60 -6.28 18.55 7.82
CA GLY A 60 -6.89 19.76 7.27
C GLY A 60 -7.45 19.60 5.85
N ALA A 61 -7.46 18.37 5.30
CA ALA A 61 -8.10 18.12 4.02
C ALA A 61 -9.62 18.14 4.14
N THR A 62 -10.31 18.58 3.09
CA THR A 62 -11.76 18.36 2.97
C THR A 62 -12.02 17.09 2.16
N VAL A 63 -12.81 16.16 2.70
CA VAL A 63 -13.11 14.88 2.04
C VAL A 63 -14.61 14.74 1.81
N LYS A 64 -15.02 14.56 0.56
CA LYS A 64 -16.39 14.19 0.18
C LYS A 64 -16.40 12.79 -0.42
N ARG A 65 -17.39 11.97 -0.05
CA ARG A 65 -17.43 10.54 -0.38
C ARG A 65 -18.81 10.16 -0.94
N THR A 66 -18.84 9.57 -2.12
CA THR A 66 -20.01 8.82 -2.61
C THR A 66 -19.67 7.33 -2.67
N GLN A 67 -20.60 6.49 -3.13
CA GLN A 67 -20.32 5.07 -3.33
C GLN A 67 -19.22 4.84 -4.37
N GLU A 68 -19.26 5.59 -5.47
CA GLU A 68 -18.39 5.39 -6.64
C GLU A 68 -17.09 6.19 -6.61
N LYS A 69 -17.09 7.35 -5.93
CA LYS A 69 -15.98 8.31 -5.99
C LYS A 69 -15.74 9.01 -4.67
N TRP A 70 -14.47 9.29 -4.39
CA TRP A 70 -14.03 10.17 -3.31
C TRP A 70 -13.41 11.41 -3.91
N SER A 71 -13.75 12.59 -3.38
CA SER A 71 -13.14 13.87 -3.74
C SER A 71 -12.43 14.42 -2.52
N ILE A 72 -11.14 14.72 -2.68
CA ILE A 72 -10.27 15.16 -1.60
C ILE A 72 -9.66 16.50 -2.03
N TRP A 73 -9.90 17.54 -1.24
CA TRP A 73 -9.23 18.82 -1.38
C TRP A 73 -8.03 18.81 -0.45
N GLY A 74 -6.84 18.75 -1.03
CA GLY A 74 -5.57 18.64 -0.31
C GLY A 74 -5.07 19.95 0.26
N THR A 75 -3.95 19.87 0.98
CA THR A 75 -3.34 20.96 1.74
C THR A 75 -2.05 21.50 1.09
N SER A 76 -1.63 20.95 -0.05
CA SER A 76 -0.35 21.29 -0.67
C SER A 76 0.86 21.18 0.26
N GLY A 77 0.84 20.20 1.18
CA GLY A 77 1.90 20.01 2.17
C GLY A 77 1.86 20.98 3.36
N ASP A 78 1.01 22.01 3.35
CA ASP A 78 0.74 22.90 4.50
C ASP A 78 -0.27 22.24 5.44
N LEU A 79 0.14 21.15 6.08
CA LEU A 79 -0.71 20.40 6.99
C LEU A 79 -1.10 21.27 8.19
N LYS A 80 -2.40 21.28 8.52
CA LYS A 80 -2.95 21.98 9.69
C LYS A 80 -3.69 20.96 10.55
N PRO A 81 -2.96 20.13 11.31
CA PRO A 81 -3.58 19.12 12.16
C PRO A 81 -4.56 19.76 13.13
N VAL A 82 -5.86 19.41 13.05
CA VAL A 82 -6.87 19.87 14.04
C VAL A 82 -6.74 19.13 15.37
N GLN A 83 -6.04 18.00 15.36
CA GLN A 83 -5.63 17.22 16.51
C GLN A 83 -4.24 16.64 16.24
N ASN A 84 -3.47 16.44 17.30
CA ASN A 84 -2.07 16.02 17.18
C ASN A 84 -1.89 14.50 17.34
N VAL A 85 -2.97 13.71 17.36
CA VAL A 85 -2.91 12.24 17.42
C VAL A 85 -3.65 11.64 16.23
N LEU A 86 -2.96 10.81 15.47
CA LEU A 86 -3.47 10.09 14.31
C LEU A 86 -3.47 8.60 14.61
N ASP A 87 -4.64 7.96 14.54
CA ASP A 87 -4.78 6.53 14.82
C ASP A 87 -4.96 5.75 13.52
N ALA A 88 -3.93 5.00 13.14
CA ALA A 88 -3.92 4.12 11.97
C ALA A 88 -4.69 2.81 12.17
N LYS A 89 -5.25 2.56 13.37
CA LYS A 89 -5.94 1.33 13.76
C LYS A 89 -5.06 0.12 13.47
N ASN A 90 -5.51 -0.85 12.67
CA ASN A 90 -4.70 -2.01 12.24
C ASN A 90 -4.09 -1.84 10.83
N SER A 91 -4.13 -0.64 10.24
CA SER A 91 -3.63 -0.44 8.88
C SER A 91 -2.16 -0.04 8.88
N GLY A 92 -1.27 -1.02 8.73
CA GLY A 92 0.18 -0.78 8.64
C GLY A 92 0.59 0.16 7.49
N THR A 93 -0.12 0.12 6.36
CA THR A 93 0.07 1.05 5.25
C THR A 93 -0.31 2.48 5.64
N ALA A 94 -1.45 2.65 6.32
CA ALA A 94 -1.86 3.97 6.80
C ALA A 94 -0.86 4.51 7.82
N LEU A 95 -0.44 3.69 8.80
CA LEU A 95 0.58 4.06 9.78
C LEU A 95 1.82 4.66 9.12
N ARG A 96 2.40 3.97 8.13
CA ARG A 96 3.61 4.42 7.43
C ARG A 96 3.37 5.70 6.63
N LEU A 97 2.33 5.72 5.80
CA LEU A 97 2.01 6.89 4.96
C LEU A 97 1.71 8.13 5.81
N LEU A 98 0.90 7.99 6.86
CA LEU A 98 0.55 9.07 7.77
C LEU A 98 1.76 9.57 8.56
N THR A 99 2.66 8.68 9.00
CA THR A 99 3.91 9.07 9.68
C THR A 99 4.76 9.94 8.77
N SER A 100 4.99 9.50 7.53
CA SER A 100 5.78 10.28 6.56
C SER A 100 5.15 11.61 6.17
N ILE A 101 3.83 11.65 6.00
CA ILE A 101 3.10 12.89 5.71
C ILE A 101 3.20 13.84 6.91
N ALA A 102 3.00 13.34 8.14
CA ALA A 102 3.09 14.14 9.36
C ALA A 102 4.45 14.82 9.53
N CYS A 103 5.54 14.27 8.97
CA CYS A 103 6.85 14.94 8.96
C CYS A 103 6.83 16.32 8.26
N LEU A 104 5.87 16.58 7.36
CA LEU A 104 5.68 17.87 6.71
C LEU A 104 4.92 18.88 7.59
N SER A 105 4.32 18.43 8.69
CA SER A 105 3.58 19.30 9.61
C SER A 105 4.49 20.33 10.26
N ARG A 106 3.95 21.52 10.55
CA ARG A 106 4.62 22.52 11.39
C ARG A 106 4.44 22.25 12.88
N THR A 107 3.44 21.45 13.25
CA THR A 107 3.13 21.11 14.64
C THR A 107 3.49 19.65 14.94
N PRO A 108 3.92 19.34 16.18
CA PRO A 108 4.16 17.97 16.59
C PRO A 108 2.91 17.10 16.46
N CYS A 109 3.10 15.86 16.01
CA CYS A 109 2.07 14.87 15.81
C CYS A 109 2.50 13.52 16.41
N VAL A 110 1.55 12.72 16.86
CA VAL A 110 1.74 11.33 17.25
C VAL A 110 0.96 10.44 16.29
N VAL A 111 1.62 9.48 15.66
CA VAL A 111 0.96 8.44 14.87
C VAL A 111 0.98 7.13 15.63
N ASN A 112 -0.21 6.59 15.90
CA ASN A 112 -0.42 5.39 16.69
C ASN A 112 -1.21 4.34 15.88
N GLY A 113 -1.37 3.15 16.46
CA GLY A 113 -2.25 2.10 15.97
C GLY A 113 -2.78 1.26 17.11
N ASP A 114 -3.46 0.16 16.78
CA ASP A 114 -3.94 -0.81 17.75
C ASP A 114 -2.80 -1.60 18.41
N VAL A 115 -3.17 -2.53 19.30
CA VAL A 115 -2.19 -3.36 20.02
C VAL A 115 -1.26 -4.15 19.07
N GLN A 116 -1.77 -4.57 17.91
CA GLN A 116 -1.00 -5.35 16.96
C GLN A 116 -0.04 -4.48 16.17
N LEU A 117 -0.41 -3.26 15.77
CA LEU A 117 0.55 -2.34 15.14
C LEU A 117 1.62 -1.87 16.13
N ARG A 118 1.24 -1.63 17.38
CA ARG A 118 2.18 -1.22 18.43
C ARG A 118 3.23 -2.27 18.76
N SER A 119 3.06 -3.52 18.36
CA SER A 119 4.08 -4.57 18.53
C SER A 119 4.96 -4.78 17.28
N ARG A 120 4.76 -4.01 16.21
CA ARG A 120 5.55 -4.15 14.97
C ARG A 120 6.74 -3.20 15.01
N THR A 121 7.94 -3.76 15.16
CA THR A 121 9.20 -3.01 15.07
C THR A 121 9.42 -2.53 13.64
N MET A 122 9.85 -1.27 13.48
CA MET A 122 10.13 -0.68 12.16
C MET A 122 11.39 0.22 12.17
N PRO A 123 12.54 -0.25 12.70
CA PRO A 123 13.74 0.58 12.83
C PRO A 123 14.25 1.12 11.49
N GLU A 124 14.13 0.34 10.41
CA GLU A 124 14.55 0.77 9.08
C GLU A 124 13.68 1.90 8.52
N PHE A 125 12.39 1.89 8.83
CA PHE A 125 11.48 2.96 8.42
C PHE A 125 11.82 4.27 9.13
N ILE A 126 12.00 4.22 10.45
CA ILE A 126 12.34 5.40 11.26
C ILE A 126 13.71 5.95 10.84
N ARG A 127 14.70 5.08 10.65
CA ARG A 127 16.02 5.46 10.12
C ARG A 127 15.92 6.12 8.75
N ALA A 128 15.13 5.58 7.81
CA ALA A 128 14.97 6.17 6.50
C ALA A 128 14.36 7.58 6.54
N LEU A 129 13.38 7.82 7.41
CA LEU A 129 12.80 9.16 7.62
C LEU A 129 13.82 10.12 8.25
N ARG A 130 14.60 9.68 9.24
CA ARG A 130 15.69 10.48 9.81
C ARG A 130 16.77 10.81 8.78
N ASN A 131 17.10 9.89 7.87
CA ASN A 131 18.03 10.12 6.77
C ASN A 131 17.52 11.20 5.80
N LEU A 132 16.20 11.28 5.59
CA LEU A 132 15.54 12.39 4.89
C LEU A 132 15.57 13.71 5.68
N GLY A 133 16.04 13.70 6.92
CA GLY A 133 16.11 14.84 7.81
C GLY A 133 14.80 15.12 8.56
N ALA A 134 13.92 14.14 8.68
CA ALA A 134 12.73 14.25 9.53
C ALA A 134 13.09 14.08 11.01
N ASP A 135 12.43 14.85 11.87
CA ASP A 135 12.48 14.68 13.32
C ASP A 135 11.35 13.75 13.78
N VAL A 136 11.67 12.45 13.83
CA VAL A 136 10.72 11.37 14.14
C VAL A 136 11.36 10.35 15.08
N HIS A 137 10.59 9.95 16.09
CA HIS A 137 11.02 9.08 17.17
C HIS A 137 9.94 8.06 17.51
N SER A 138 10.33 6.84 17.86
CA SER A 138 9.44 5.95 18.59
C SER A 138 9.38 6.34 20.06
N THR A 139 8.24 6.11 20.68
CA THR A 139 8.06 6.16 22.13
C THR A 139 8.66 4.95 22.86
N LYS A 140 9.19 3.98 22.11
CA LYS A 140 9.70 2.70 22.59
C LYS A 140 11.12 2.46 22.10
N PRO A 141 11.93 1.68 22.85
CA PRO A 141 13.32 1.42 22.50
C PRO A 141 13.51 0.52 21.27
N ASP A 142 12.48 -0.20 20.84
CA ASP A 142 12.52 -1.17 19.73
C ASP A 142 12.05 -0.58 18.38
N ASP A 143 11.86 0.74 18.32
CA ASP A 143 11.33 1.46 17.15
C ASP A 143 9.95 0.94 16.66
N SER A 144 9.12 0.42 17.57
CA SER A 144 7.70 0.13 17.30
C SER A 144 6.80 1.33 17.60
N PRO A 145 5.59 1.46 17.02
CA PRO A 145 4.66 2.54 17.34
C PRO A 145 4.23 2.54 18.82
N PRO A 146 3.78 3.68 19.38
CA PRO A 146 3.54 4.98 18.72
C PRO A 146 4.80 5.74 18.29
N PHE A 147 4.67 6.52 17.21
CA PHE A 147 5.71 7.43 16.72
C PHE A 147 5.36 8.89 17.04
N ILE A 148 6.31 9.64 17.60
CA ILE A 148 6.27 11.09 17.80
C ILE A 148 7.02 11.74 16.64
N ILE A 149 6.38 12.71 16.00
CA ILE A 149 6.93 13.52 14.91
C ILE A 149 6.95 14.96 15.42
N PHE A 150 8.11 15.60 15.52
CA PHE A 150 8.19 17.00 15.95
C PHE A 150 7.90 18.00 14.82
N GLY A 151 7.85 17.51 13.58
CA GLY A 151 7.51 18.30 12.40
C GLY A 151 8.70 19.07 11.85
N GLY A 152 8.43 20.19 11.19
CA GLY A 152 9.45 21.06 10.59
C GLY A 152 9.84 20.71 9.15
N GLY A 153 9.21 19.70 8.55
CA GLY A 153 9.50 19.27 7.20
C GLY A 153 10.70 18.34 7.10
N ILE A 154 10.97 17.89 5.88
CA ILE A 154 12.10 17.01 5.57
C ILE A 154 13.16 17.77 4.79
N ARG A 155 14.44 17.44 5.03
CA ARG A 155 15.58 18.06 4.36
C ARG A 155 15.69 17.63 2.90
N GLY A 156 15.49 16.35 2.60
CA GLY A 156 15.80 15.77 1.29
C GLY A 156 17.31 15.66 1.05
N GLY A 157 17.73 15.74 -0.21
CA GLY A 157 19.13 15.56 -0.62
C GLY A 157 19.43 14.14 -1.08
N LYS A 158 20.69 13.70 -0.94
CA LYS A 158 21.12 12.35 -1.35
C LYS A 158 20.78 11.34 -0.27
N VAL A 159 19.97 10.34 -0.63
CA VAL A 159 19.56 9.26 0.27
C VAL A 159 19.79 7.92 -0.44
N GLU A 160 20.36 6.95 0.27
CA GLU A 160 20.42 5.58 -0.21
C GLU A 160 19.20 4.82 0.35
N LEU A 161 18.47 4.13 -0.52
CA LEU A 161 17.39 3.24 -0.10
C LEU A 161 17.94 1.82 -0.04
N THR A 162 18.05 1.28 1.17
CA THR A 162 18.54 -0.08 1.38
C THR A 162 17.46 -1.14 1.07
N GLU A 163 17.88 -2.40 0.97
CA GLU A 163 16.95 -3.50 0.68
C GLU A 163 15.89 -3.71 1.76
N SER A 164 16.25 -3.46 3.03
CA SER A 164 15.31 -3.54 4.15
C SER A 164 14.38 -2.32 4.23
N GLU A 165 14.73 -1.22 3.54
CA GLU A 165 13.89 -0.02 3.46
C GLU A 165 12.92 -0.04 2.28
N ALA A 166 13.17 -0.86 1.26
CA ALA A 166 12.34 -0.96 0.05
C ALA A 166 10.84 -1.21 0.32
N PRO A 167 10.42 -2.04 1.31
CA PRO A 167 9.00 -2.20 1.65
C PRO A 167 8.31 -0.91 2.12
N TYR A 168 9.08 0.08 2.57
CA TYR A 168 8.60 1.38 3.04
C TYR A 168 8.70 2.47 1.95
N ALA A 169 9.20 2.14 0.75
CA ALA A 169 9.47 3.10 -0.32
C ALA A 169 8.29 4.05 -0.61
N PRO A 170 7.01 3.62 -0.69
CA PRO A 170 5.92 4.57 -0.91
C PRO A 170 5.85 5.65 0.16
N ALA A 171 5.98 5.28 1.44
CA ALA A 171 5.96 6.25 2.52
C ALA A 171 7.21 7.14 2.52
N ILE A 172 8.37 6.63 2.11
CA ILE A 172 9.62 7.40 2.05
C ILE A 172 9.61 8.41 0.89
N LEU A 173 9.10 8.02 -0.28
CA LEU A 173 9.19 8.80 -1.52
C LEU A 173 8.11 9.89 -1.62
N LEU A 174 6.88 9.60 -1.20
CA LEU A 174 5.73 10.50 -1.36
C LEU A 174 5.91 11.92 -0.79
N PRO A 175 6.53 12.16 0.38
CA PRO A 175 6.68 13.53 0.89
C PRO A 175 7.78 14.34 0.19
N THR A 176 8.66 13.71 -0.61
CA THR A 176 9.90 14.32 -1.10
C THR A 176 9.74 15.51 -2.05
N PRO A 177 8.65 15.67 -2.82
CA PRO A 177 8.46 16.91 -3.59
C PRO A 177 8.29 18.17 -2.71
N TYR A 178 8.02 18.00 -1.41
CA TYR A 178 7.92 19.07 -0.41
C TYR A 178 9.18 19.21 0.45
N ALA A 179 10.25 18.45 0.15
CA ALA A 179 11.52 18.57 0.86
C ALA A 179 12.17 19.95 0.64
N ARG A 180 13.06 20.35 1.55
CA ARG A 180 13.84 21.60 1.45
C ARG A 180 14.89 21.56 0.33
N LYS A 181 15.36 20.36 -0.05
CA LYS A 181 16.28 20.12 -1.16
C LYS A 181 15.68 19.09 -2.11
N GLU A 182 16.07 19.16 -3.37
CA GLU A 182 15.79 18.10 -4.34
C GLU A 182 16.32 16.77 -3.79
N THR A 183 15.55 15.70 -3.96
CA THR A 183 15.88 14.41 -3.34
C THR A 183 16.34 13.42 -4.41
N GLU A 184 17.53 12.87 -4.19
CA GLU A 184 18.16 11.88 -5.06
C GLU A 184 18.26 10.56 -4.32
N PHE A 185 17.53 9.55 -4.78
CA PHE A 185 17.57 8.20 -4.25
C PHE A 185 18.52 7.33 -5.05
N LYS A 186 19.49 6.71 -4.37
CA LYS A 186 20.26 5.59 -4.93
C LYS A 186 19.54 4.28 -4.60
N ILE A 187 19.18 3.51 -5.62
CA ILE A 187 18.42 2.26 -5.46
C ILE A 187 19.31 1.09 -5.90
N ARG A 188 19.52 0.12 -5.00
CA ARG A 188 20.23 -1.12 -5.34
C ARG A 188 19.34 -2.02 -6.22
N ALA A 189 19.96 -2.72 -7.17
CA ALA A 189 19.24 -3.52 -8.18
C ALA A 189 18.38 -4.62 -7.54
N GLY A 190 17.21 -4.92 -8.12
CA GLY A 190 16.43 -6.13 -7.81
C GLY A 190 15.19 -5.99 -6.92
N ARG A 191 14.90 -4.82 -6.32
CA ARG A 191 13.74 -4.66 -5.41
C ARG A 191 12.89 -3.42 -5.70
N GLY A 192 12.37 -3.37 -6.93
CA GLY A 192 11.69 -2.20 -7.48
C GLY A 192 10.17 -2.15 -7.26
N LEU A 193 9.45 -3.20 -6.88
CA LEU A 193 7.98 -3.18 -7.05
C LEU A 193 7.29 -2.06 -6.26
N GLN A 194 7.64 -1.88 -5.00
CA GLN A 194 7.07 -0.83 -4.15
C GLN A 194 7.56 0.56 -4.58
N VAL A 195 8.82 0.67 -5.02
CA VAL A 195 9.39 1.90 -5.59
C VAL A 195 8.65 2.29 -6.87
N GLU A 196 8.56 1.38 -7.84
CA GLU A 196 7.87 1.58 -9.11
C GLU A 196 6.41 1.95 -8.89
N THR A 197 5.75 1.25 -7.96
CA THR A 197 4.38 1.52 -7.55
C THR A 197 4.22 2.94 -7.00
N ALA A 198 5.14 3.40 -6.14
CA ALA A 198 5.14 4.76 -5.63
C ALA A 198 5.35 5.77 -6.77
N LEU A 199 6.35 5.57 -7.61
CA LEU A 199 6.69 6.48 -8.71
C LEU A 199 5.57 6.58 -9.75
N GLU A 200 4.86 5.49 -10.05
CA GLU A 200 3.67 5.48 -10.90
C GLU A 200 2.60 6.44 -10.36
N HIS A 201 2.33 6.38 -9.05
CA HIS A 201 1.31 7.23 -8.41
C HIS A 201 1.78 8.68 -8.33
N MET A 202 3.05 8.90 -8.01
CA MET A 202 3.64 10.24 -7.98
C MET A 202 3.56 10.91 -9.36
N LYS A 203 3.76 10.16 -10.45
CA LYS A 203 3.60 10.67 -11.83
C LYS A 203 2.15 11.05 -12.14
N VAL A 204 1.17 10.27 -11.69
CA VAL A 204 -0.27 10.62 -11.83
C VAL A 204 -0.55 11.99 -11.19
N ALA A 205 0.06 12.27 -10.05
CA ALA A 205 -0.03 13.57 -9.37
C ALA A 205 0.96 14.64 -9.92
N GLY A 206 1.59 14.41 -11.07
CA GLY A 206 2.41 15.38 -11.77
C GLY A 206 3.84 15.58 -11.22
N ALA A 207 4.37 14.67 -10.42
CA ALA A 207 5.75 14.77 -9.94
C ALA A 207 6.77 14.75 -11.09
N LYS A 208 7.78 15.62 -11.00
CA LYS A 208 8.92 15.62 -11.91
C LYS A 208 9.98 14.66 -11.39
N ILE A 209 10.10 13.52 -12.07
CA ILE A 209 10.99 12.41 -11.70
C ILE A 209 11.93 12.10 -12.86
N THR A 210 13.24 12.09 -12.61
CA THR A 210 14.28 11.73 -13.58
C THR A 210 15.01 10.47 -13.12
N ARG A 211 15.32 9.55 -14.04
CA ARG A 211 16.13 8.36 -13.75
C ARG A 211 17.45 8.44 -14.50
N HIS A 212 18.55 8.19 -13.80
CA HIS A 212 19.88 8.17 -14.41
C HIS A 212 20.83 7.27 -13.62
N LYS A 213 21.47 6.29 -14.29
CA LYS A 213 22.50 5.38 -13.72
C LYS A 213 22.11 4.78 -12.34
N GLY A 214 20.91 4.22 -12.23
CA GLY A 214 20.42 3.59 -10.97
C GLY A 214 20.03 4.58 -9.88
N ARG A 215 19.95 5.88 -10.19
CA ARG A 215 19.48 6.94 -9.29
C ARG A 215 18.13 7.48 -9.76
N ILE A 216 17.32 7.89 -8.80
CA ILE A 216 16.01 8.51 -9.02
C ILE A 216 16.02 9.89 -8.38
N LEU A 217 15.86 10.89 -9.21
CA LEU A 217 15.85 12.29 -8.82
C LEU A 217 14.40 12.79 -8.80
N ILE A 218 13.97 13.32 -7.66
CA ILE A 218 12.61 13.82 -7.45
C ILE A 218 12.71 15.32 -7.15
N ALA A 219 12.24 16.13 -8.10
CA ALA A 219 12.32 17.59 -8.01
C ALA A 219 11.40 18.15 -6.92
N ARG A 220 11.76 19.32 -6.38
CA ARG A 220 10.95 20.09 -5.44
C ARG A 220 9.79 20.79 -6.16
N ARG A 221 8.79 20.01 -6.55
CA ARG A 221 7.61 20.53 -7.24
C ARG A 221 6.36 19.95 -6.59
N PRO A 222 5.49 20.79 -5.99
CA PRO A 222 4.24 20.33 -5.42
C PRO A 222 3.42 19.49 -6.40
N TYR A 223 2.72 18.50 -5.86
CA TYR A 223 1.79 17.69 -6.61
C TYR A 223 0.61 18.52 -7.14
N ARG A 224 0.10 18.10 -8.28
CA ARG A 224 -1.10 18.66 -8.91
C ARG A 224 -2.29 17.75 -8.66
N PRO A 225 -3.51 18.32 -8.56
CA PRO A 225 -4.72 17.53 -8.53
C PRO A 225 -4.84 16.57 -9.70
N PHE A 226 -5.49 15.44 -9.45
CA PHE A 226 -5.61 14.36 -10.43
C PHE A 226 -6.95 13.65 -10.31
N ASP A 227 -7.36 13.00 -11.40
CA ASP A 227 -8.43 12.02 -11.42
C ASP A 227 -7.83 10.63 -11.61
N TYR A 228 -8.10 9.72 -10.68
CA TYR A 228 -7.53 8.38 -10.67
C TYR A 228 -8.61 7.33 -10.41
N SER A 229 -8.76 6.38 -11.33
CA SER A 229 -9.62 5.22 -11.12
C SER A 229 -8.80 4.07 -10.53
N VAL A 230 -9.18 3.60 -9.34
CA VAL A 230 -8.44 2.56 -8.62
C VAL A 230 -8.51 1.26 -9.41
N ARG A 231 -7.34 0.72 -9.75
CA ARG A 231 -7.23 -0.59 -10.40
C ARG A 231 -7.73 -1.70 -9.50
N LYS A 232 -8.33 -2.71 -10.13
CA LYS A 232 -8.68 -3.98 -9.49
C LYS A 232 -7.42 -4.79 -9.25
N GLU A 233 -7.44 -5.62 -8.20
CA GLU A 233 -6.28 -6.40 -7.76
C GLU A 233 -6.69 -7.86 -7.54
N VAL A 234 -6.02 -8.77 -8.25
CA VAL A 234 -6.24 -10.22 -8.17
C VAL A 234 -5.87 -10.73 -6.79
N ALA A 235 -4.77 -10.24 -6.22
CA ALA A 235 -4.38 -10.59 -4.85
C ALA A 235 -5.45 -10.20 -3.81
N GLY A 236 -6.31 -9.21 -4.10
CA GLY A 236 -7.45 -8.86 -3.25
C GLY A 236 -8.55 -9.93 -3.22
N ALA A 237 -8.60 -10.80 -4.23
CA ALA A 237 -9.49 -11.95 -4.30
C ALA A 237 -8.83 -13.27 -3.82
N ALA A 238 -7.66 -13.18 -3.17
CA ALA A 238 -6.90 -14.34 -2.71
C ALA A 238 -7.71 -15.36 -1.89
N PRO A 239 -8.63 -14.99 -0.98
CA PRO A 239 -9.44 -15.98 -0.26
C PRO A 239 -10.25 -16.90 -1.19
N PHE A 240 -10.84 -16.35 -2.26
CA PHE A 240 -11.63 -17.12 -3.22
C PHE A 240 -10.73 -17.99 -4.11
N ILE A 241 -9.57 -17.46 -4.53
CA ILE A 241 -8.61 -18.19 -5.35
C ILE A 241 -8.00 -19.36 -4.58
N VAL A 242 -7.65 -19.14 -3.30
CA VAL A 242 -7.16 -20.20 -2.41
C VAL A 242 -8.24 -21.24 -2.15
N ALA A 243 -9.48 -20.84 -1.86
CA ALA A 243 -10.59 -21.77 -1.68
C ALA A 243 -10.82 -22.64 -2.92
N ALA A 244 -10.78 -22.03 -4.12
CA ALA A 244 -10.91 -22.76 -5.37
C ALA A 244 -9.74 -23.72 -5.60
N GLY A 245 -8.51 -23.31 -5.28
CA GLY A 245 -7.32 -24.18 -5.40
C GLY A 245 -7.29 -25.36 -4.43
N LEU A 246 -7.99 -25.27 -3.29
CA LEU A 246 -8.06 -26.32 -2.26
C LEU A 246 -9.09 -27.42 -2.54
N THR A 247 -9.97 -27.20 -3.51
CA THR A 247 -11.18 -28.01 -3.77
C THR A 247 -11.26 -28.34 -5.26
N ASP A 248 -12.20 -29.19 -5.69
CA ASP A 248 -12.42 -29.47 -7.12
C ASP A 248 -13.29 -28.38 -7.77
N SER A 249 -12.84 -27.13 -7.64
CA SER A 249 -13.65 -25.96 -7.93
C SER A 249 -13.30 -25.32 -9.26
N ARG A 250 -14.30 -24.67 -9.87
CA ARG A 250 -14.12 -23.83 -11.06
C ARG A 250 -14.61 -22.43 -10.79
N LEU A 251 -13.66 -21.51 -10.65
CA LEU A 251 -13.91 -20.11 -10.33
C LEU A 251 -13.46 -19.21 -11.48
N ARG A 252 -14.31 -18.26 -11.88
CA ARG A 252 -13.90 -17.18 -12.79
C ARG A 252 -13.76 -15.87 -12.04
N LEU A 253 -12.58 -15.25 -12.13
CA LEU A 253 -12.32 -13.91 -11.63
C LEU A 253 -12.43 -12.87 -12.75
N ARG A 254 -13.39 -11.97 -12.65
CA ARG A 254 -13.59 -10.84 -13.58
C ARG A 254 -12.79 -9.61 -13.16
N GLY A 255 -12.62 -8.66 -14.09
CA GLY A 255 -12.00 -7.37 -13.79
C GLY A 255 -10.46 -7.38 -13.72
N ALA A 256 -9.82 -8.52 -13.98
CA ALA A 256 -8.37 -8.71 -13.95
C ALA A 256 -7.74 -8.69 -15.36
N LYS A 257 -8.14 -7.73 -16.22
CA LYS A 257 -7.60 -7.63 -17.60
C LYS A 257 -6.13 -7.21 -17.61
N ASN A 258 -5.78 -6.22 -16.78
CA ASN A 258 -4.44 -5.66 -16.68
C ASN A 258 -3.82 -6.08 -15.34
N LEU A 259 -2.97 -7.10 -15.38
CA LEU A 259 -2.33 -7.62 -14.17
C LEU A 259 -1.19 -6.71 -13.74
N SER A 260 -1.20 -6.29 -12.48
CA SER A 260 -0.03 -5.63 -11.90
C SER A 260 1.12 -6.63 -11.75
N PRO A 261 2.38 -6.18 -11.60
CA PRO A 261 3.46 -7.11 -11.30
C PRO A 261 3.25 -7.87 -9.98
N ARG A 262 2.51 -7.29 -9.03
CA ARG A 262 2.08 -7.96 -7.79
C ARG A 262 1.09 -9.09 -8.08
N ASP A 263 0.10 -8.86 -8.93
CA ASP A 263 -0.86 -9.90 -9.35
C ASP A 263 -0.14 -11.04 -10.08
N MET A 264 0.81 -10.71 -10.96
CA MET A 264 1.62 -11.72 -11.66
C MET A 264 2.51 -12.51 -10.70
N ALA A 265 3.08 -11.87 -9.66
CA ALA A 265 3.83 -12.57 -8.63
C ALA A 265 2.93 -13.50 -7.81
N PHE A 266 1.74 -13.03 -7.43
CA PHE A 266 0.75 -13.83 -6.72
C PHE A 266 0.29 -15.05 -7.52
N ILE A 267 -0.10 -14.86 -8.79
CA ILE A 267 -0.52 -15.95 -9.67
C ILE A 267 0.60 -16.97 -9.84
N ARG A 268 1.86 -16.54 -10.02
CA ARG A 268 3.01 -17.45 -10.09
C ARG A 268 3.19 -18.25 -8.81
N ALA A 269 3.05 -17.62 -7.64
CA ALA A 269 3.14 -18.31 -6.35
C ALA A 269 2.06 -19.39 -6.21
N ILE A 270 0.82 -19.08 -6.57
CA ILE A 270 -0.30 -20.05 -6.50
C ILE A 270 -0.12 -21.20 -7.49
N LYS A 271 0.39 -20.93 -8.71
CA LYS A 271 0.71 -21.98 -9.69
C LYS A 271 1.80 -22.95 -9.23
N LEU A 272 2.73 -22.51 -8.38
CA LEU A 272 3.77 -23.40 -7.83
C LEU A 272 3.18 -24.48 -6.93
N PHE A 273 2.05 -24.20 -6.26
CA PHE A 273 1.27 -25.22 -5.55
C PHE A 273 0.53 -26.19 -6.48
N GLY A 274 0.57 -25.98 -7.80
CA GLY A 274 -0.10 -26.84 -8.78
C GLY A 274 -1.52 -26.42 -9.15
N VAL A 275 -2.03 -25.30 -8.63
CA VAL A 275 -3.34 -24.76 -9.02
C VAL A 275 -3.29 -24.27 -10.47
N ASP A 276 -4.28 -24.65 -11.28
CA ASP A 276 -4.36 -24.20 -12.67
C ASP A 276 -5.02 -22.81 -12.73
N ILE A 277 -4.26 -21.85 -13.25
CA ILE A 277 -4.72 -20.47 -13.40
C ILE A 277 -4.47 -20.02 -14.84
N ARG A 278 -5.54 -19.72 -15.56
CA ARG A 278 -5.48 -19.33 -16.97
C ARG A 278 -6.10 -17.96 -17.18
N GLN A 279 -5.33 -17.04 -17.75
CA GLN A 279 -5.86 -15.75 -18.17
C GLN A 279 -6.58 -15.92 -19.51
N THR A 280 -7.79 -15.35 -19.61
CA THR A 280 -8.65 -15.36 -20.78
C THR A 280 -9.10 -13.94 -21.12
N ARG A 281 -9.76 -13.75 -22.27
CA ARG A 281 -10.38 -12.46 -22.64
C ARG A 281 -11.44 -11.99 -21.63
N LYS A 282 -12.09 -12.93 -20.92
CA LYS A 282 -13.19 -12.65 -19.99
C LYS A 282 -12.75 -12.51 -18.52
N GLY A 283 -11.47 -12.73 -18.22
CA GLY A 283 -10.94 -12.71 -16.86
C GLY A 283 -9.94 -13.84 -16.62
N ILE A 284 -9.77 -14.23 -15.37
CA ILE A 284 -8.91 -15.35 -14.97
C ILE A 284 -9.80 -16.53 -14.60
N ASN A 285 -9.56 -17.70 -15.18
CA ASN A 285 -10.13 -18.95 -14.71
C ASN A 285 -9.17 -19.60 -13.71
N ILE A 286 -9.71 -20.11 -12.61
CA ILE A 286 -9.01 -20.85 -11.58
C ILE A 286 -9.71 -22.20 -11.50
N ASP A 287 -8.97 -23.25 -11.83
CA ASP A 287 -9.42 -24.63 -11.73
C ASP A 287 -8.59 -25.30 -10.62
N GLY A 288 -9.30 -25.77 -9.60
CA GLY A 288 -8.72 -26.47 -8.47
C GLY A 288 -8.14 -27.83 -8.87
N THR A 289 -7.29 -28.42 -8.01
CA THR A 289 -6.65 -29.70 -8.30
C THR A 289 -6.74 -30.66 -7.12
N HIS A 290 -6.72 -31.96 -7.42
CA HIS A 290 -6.73 -33.02 -6.39
C HIS A 290 -5.34 -33.26 -5.75
N GLY A 291 -4.34 -32.43 -6.07
CA GLY A 291 -2.95 -32.67 -5.66
C GLY A 291 -2.14 -31.39 -5.60
N LEU A 292 -2.27 -30.68 -4.48
CA LEU A 292 -1.39 -29.55 -4.19
C LEU A 292 0.04 -30.05 -3.98
N ARG A 293 1.01 -29.36 -4.57
CA ARG A 293 2.44 -29.67 -4.47
C ARG A 293 3.10 -28.82 -3.40
N ALA A 294 3.97 -29.41 -2.60
CA ALA A 294 4.82 -28.66 -1.68
C ALA A 294 5.78 -27.77 -2.48
N THR A 295 6.02 -26.55 -1.97
CA THR A 295 6.91 -25.59 -2.64
C THR A 295 7.55 -24.63 -1.64
N LYS A 296 8.65 -24.00 -2.05
CA LYS A 296 9.35 -22.96 -1.29
C LYS A 296 9.07 -21.61 -1.95
N LEU A 297 8.57 -20.65 -1.16
CA LEU A 297 8.21 -19.32 -1.64
C LEU A 297 8.88 -18.23 -0.80
N ASP A 298 9.33 -17.18 -1.50
CA ASP A 298 9.66 -15.89 -0.89
C ASP A 298 8.45 -14.96 -1.04
N LEU A 299 7.86 -14.57 0.10
CA LEU A 299 6.73 -13.64 0.19
C LEU A 299 7.12 -12.26 0.69
N SER A 300 8.41 -11.89 0.69
CA SER A 300 8.90 -10.58 1.12
C SER A 300 8.22 -9.40 0.37
N TRP A 301 7.73 -9.64 -0.85
CA TRP A 301 7.01 -8.66 -1.66
C TRP A 301 5.52 -8.49 -1.27
N ALA A 302 4.92 -9.46 -0.60
CA ALA A 302 3.54 -9.43 -0.12
C ALA A 302 3.35 -10.26 1.17
N PRO A 303 3.94 -9.84 2.30
CA PRO A 303 3.90 -10.61 3.55
C PRO A 303 2.47 -10.85 4.06
N GLU A 304 1.53 -9.96 3.75
CA GLU A 304 0.12 -10.10 4.11
C GLU A 304 -0.60 -11.26 3.43
N LEU A 305 -0.04 -11.84 2.37
CA LEU A 305 -0.60 -13.03 1.72
C LEU A 305 -0.18 -14.33 2.42
N LEU A 306 0.78 -14.29 3.35
CA LEU A 306 1.29 -15.45 4.07
C LEU A 306 0.17 -16.28 4.72
N PRO A 307 -0.81 -15.70 5.48
CA PRO A 307 -1.85 -16.51 6.11
C PRO A 307 -2.71 -17.28 5.10
N LEU A 308 -2.98 -16.70 3.93
CA LEU A 308 -3.79 -17.35 2.89
C LEU A 308 -2.99 -18.43 2.15
N ILE A 309 -1.74 -18.15 1.81
CA ILE A 309 -0.86 -19.09 1.13
C ILE A 309 -0.49 -20.26 2.05
N ALA A 310 -0.36 -20.03 3.35
CA ALA A 310 -0.11 -21.08 4.33
C ALA A 310 -1.22 -22.16 4.33
N VAL A 311 -2.48 -21.79 4.04
CA VAL A 311 -3.57 -22.77 3.93
C VAL A 311 -3.33 -23.75 2.79
N LEU A 312 -2.83 -23.28 1.64
CA LEU A 312 -2.41 -24.17 0.54
C LEU A 312 -1.27 -25.07 0.98
N ALA A 313 -0.25 -24.50 1.64
CA ALA A 313 0.90 -25.26 2.11
C ALA A 313 0.53 -26.37 3.11
N CYS A 314 -0.42 -26.13 4.02
CA CYS A 314 -0.92 -27.14 4.95
C CYS A 314 -1.63 -28.32 4.27
N ARG A 315 -2.00 -28.20 2.98
CA ARG A 315 -2.72 -29.22 2.21
C ARG A 315 -1.89 -29.78 1.04
N SER A 316 -0.66 -29.30 0.89
CA SER A 316 0.30 -29.79 -0.08
C SER A 316 0.93 -31.12 0.32
N LYS A 317 1.27 -31.93 -0.68
CA LYS A 317 2.09 -33.14 -0.56
C LYS A 317 3.47 -32.92 -1.18
#